data_AF-A0A7J2SUL6-F1
#
_entry.id   AF-A0A7J2SUL6-F1
#
_cell.length_a   1.000
_cell.length_b   1.000
_cell.length_c   1.000
_cell.angle_alpha   90.00
_cell.angle_beta   90.00
_cell.angle_gamma   90.00
#
_symmetry.space_group_name_H-M   'P 1'
#
loop_
_entity.id
_entity.type
_entity.pdbx_description
1 polymer ?
#
loop_
_entity_poly.entity_id
_entity_poly.type
_entity_poly.pdbx_seq_one_letter_code
_entity_poly.pdbx_strand_id
1 'polypeptide(L)'
;MEVSSLKTIVEDFSDASLKKYIFSSGEPRILITAGIHGDEVTGVYAAYQLINELKKEKILGSVVIIPVVNPLGFQARKRENPVDGVDLNRVFPEGSGSPITRGIVTSVWEEALSSNYVLDLHCAGIYSYQYILALHKEFEAVKNFVSKIPWEIVVESSGLRGQLFIEAIHVGIPSAIIETVGGQG
;
A
#
# COMPACT_ATOMS: atom_id res chain seq x y z
N MET A 1 27.62 14.93 -4.52
CA MET A 1 27.02 13.65 -4.06
C MET A 1 25.66 13.54 -4.74
N GLU A 2 25.34 12.39 -5.34
CA GLU A 2 24.21 12.22 -6.29
C GLU A 2 22.85 12.00 -5.59
N VAL A 3 21.79 12.48 -6.25
CA VAL A 3 20.38 12.37 -5.85
C VAL A 3 19.89 10.93 -6.08
N SER A 4 18.83 10.48 -5.38
CA SER A 4 18.27 9.14 -5.59
C SER A 4 17.88 8.88 -7.06
N SER A 5 18.21 7.70 -7.58
CA SER A 5 17.77 7.28 -8.91
C SER A 5 16.36 6.71 -8.84
N LEU A 6 15.45 7.26 -9.64
CA LEU A 6 14.10 6.74 -9.82
C LEU A 6 14.08 5.75 -10.98
N LYS A 7 13.63 4.52 -10.72
CA LYS A 7 13.24 3.54 -11.73
C LYS A 7 11.72 3.41 -11.74
N THR A 8 11.11 3.51 -12.91
CA THR A 8 9.68 3.21 -13.08
C THR A 8 9.54 1.87 -13.80
N ILE A 9 8.74 0.96 -13.24
CA ILE A 9 8.36 -0.31 -13.86
C ILE A 9 6.86 -0.28 -14.11
N VAL A 10 6.46 -0.72 -15.29
CA VAL A 10 5.05 -0.90 -15.67
C VAL A 10 4.83 -2.38 -15.91
N GLU A 11 3.85 -2.95 -15.22
CA GLU A 11 3.41 -4.33 -15.40
C GLU A 11 2.00 -4.32 -15.98
N ASP A 12 1.84 -4.91 -17.15
CA ASP A 12 0.59 -4.88 -17.91
C ASP A 12 -0.22 -6.16 -17.70
N PHE A 13 -1.53 -5.98 -17.49
CA PHE A 13 -2.54 -7.01 -17.30
C PHE A 13 -3.71 -6.75 -18.25
N SER A 14 -3.66 -7.22 -19.50
CA SER A 14 -4.71 -7.01 -20.54
C SER A 14 -5.18 -5.54 -20.68
N ASP A 15 -6.08 -5.10 -19.80
CA ASP A 15 -6.72 -3.79 -19.76
C ASP A 15 -6.27 -2.90 -18.58
N ALA A 16 -5.33 -3.35 -17.74
CA ALA A 16 -4.81 -2.62 -16.59
C ALA A 16 -3.28 -2.58 -16.59
N SER A 17 -2.69 -1.50 -16.07
CA SER A 17 -1.24 -1.40 -15.88
C SER A 17 -0.92 -0.98 -14.45
N LEU A 18 -0.11 -1.78 -13.76
CA LEU A 18 0.40 -1.48 -12.42
C LEU A 18 1.73 -0.73 -12.54
N LYS A 19 1.80 0.48 -11.97
CA LYS A 19 3.02 1.31 -12.00
C LYS A 19 3.75 1.24 -10.67
N LYS A 20 5.00 0.80 -10.70
CA LYS A 20 5.90 0.74 -9.55
C LYS A 20 6.99 1.80 -9.68
N TYR A 21 7.15 2.63 -8.65
CA TYR A 21 8.20 3.64 -8.55
C TYR A 21 9.22 3.18 -7.51
N ILE A 22 10.44 2.90 -7.96
CA ILE A 22 11.51 2.36 -7.11
C ILE A 22 12.60 3.41 -6.98
N PHE A 23 12.91 3.77 -5.74
CA PHE A 23 13.98 4.69 -5.41
C PHE A 23 15.10 3.97 -4.67
N SER A 24 16.33 4.13 -5.17
CA SER A 24 17.53 3.54 -4.56
C SER A 24 17.46 2.01 -4.43
N SER A 25 18.50 1.40 -3.86
CA SER A 25 18.60 -0.02 -3.56
C SER A 25 19.25 -0.24 -2.19
N GLY A 26 19.11 -1.45 -1.65
CA GLY A 26 19.64 -1.83 -0.34
C GLY A 26 18.57 -1.86 0.75
N GLU A 27 19.04 -2.05 1.98
CA GLU A 27 18.20 -2.28 3.16
C GLU A 27 18.25 -1.07 4.13
N PRO A 28 17.14 -0.77 4.84
CA PRO A 28 15.86 -1.45 4.74
C PRO A 28 15.09 -1.05 3.45
N ARG A 29 14.26 -1.96 2.94
CA ARG A 29 13.25 -1.75 1.90
C ARG A 29 11.88 -1.54 2.51
N ILE A 30 11.16 -0.52 2.08
CA ILE A 30 9.75 -0.30 2.40
C ILE A 30 8.89 -0.32 1.12
N LEU A 31 7.79 -1.07 1.16
CA LEU A 31 6.71 -0.97 0.19
C LEU A 31 5.66 0.01 0.69
N ILE A 32 5.30 0.96 -0.16
CA ILE A 32 4.20 1.90 0.07
C ILE A 32 3.15 1.69 -1.01
N THR A 33 1.92 1.36 -0.61
CA THR A 33 0.79 1.16 -1.53
C THR A 33 -0.27 2.22 -1.31
N ALA A 34 -1.03 2.51 -2.37
CA ALA A 34 -2.24 3.31 -2.29
C ALA A 34 -3.24 2.85 -3.36
N GLY A 35 -4.50 3.26 -3.22
CA GLY A 35 -5.53 2.95 -4.22
C GLY A 35 -5.80 1.45 -4.37
N ILE A 36 -5.68 0.66 -3.28
CA ILE A 36 -6.21 -0.70 -3.25
C ILE A 36 -7.73 -0.65 -3.44
N HIS A 37 -8.39 0.27 -2.73
CA HIS A 37 -9.74 0.70 -3.08
C HIS A 37 -9.66 1.86 -4.06
N GLY A 38 -10.34 1.75 -5.20
CA GLY A 38 -10.22 2.72 -6.28
C GLY A 38 -10.90 4.06 -6.03
N ASP A 39 -11.79 4.16 -5.05
CA ASP A 39 -12.49 5.37 -4.65
C ASP A 39 -11.77 6.20 -3.57
N GLU A 40 -10.57 5.77 -3.15
CA GLU A 40 -9.76 6.40 -2.10
C GLU A 40 -8.65 7.31 -2.67
N VAL A 41 -9.05 8.45 -3.23
CA VAL A 41 -8.15 9.34 -3.98
C VAL A 41 -7.11 10.05 -3.10
N THR A 42 -7.38 10.27 -1.81
CA THR A 42 -6.46 10.99 -0.91
C THR A 42 -5.13 10.24 -0.74
N GLY A 43 -5.18 8.93 -0.50
CA GLY A 43 -3.98 8.09 -0.41
C GLY A 43 -3.18 8.07 -1.71
N VAL A 44 -3.86 7.98 -2.85
CA VAL A 44 -3.23 8.04 -4.19
C VAL A 44 -2.51 9.38 -4.40
N TYR A 45 -3.15 10.50 -4.05
CA TYR A 45 -2.53 11.82 -4.13
C TYR A 45 -1.30 11.93 -3.22
N ALA A 46 -1.40 11.47 -1.97
CA ALA A 46 -0.27 11.47 -1.04
C ALA A 46 0.91 10.64 -1.55
N ALA A 47 0.65 9.47 -2.16
CA ALA A 47 1.69 8.65 -2.78
C ALA A 47 2.40 9.39 -3.92
N TYR A 48 1.67 10.09 -4.79
CA TYR A 48 2.28 10.90 -5.85
C TYR A 48 3.08 12.09 -5.33
N GLN A 49 2.63 12.72 -4.24
CA GLN A 49 3.40 13.79 -3.59
C GLN A 49 4.70 13.23 -3.00
N LEU A 50 4.64 12.09 -2.33
CA LEU A 50 5.83 11.41 -1.82
C LEU A 50 6.81 11.06 -2.95
N ILE A 51 6.33 10.51 -4.07
CA ILE A 51 7.16 10.25 -5.26
C ILE A 51 7.90 11.52 -5.71
N ASN A 52 7.24 12.67 -5.72
CA ASN A 52 7.86 13.93 -6.15
C ASN A 52 8.87 14.50 -5.15
N GLU A 53 8.65 14.30 -3.86
CA GLU A 53 9.61 14.68 -2.82
C GLU A 53 10.83 13.76 -2.83
N LEU A 54 10.64 12.45 -2.91
CA LEU A 54 11.76 11.48 -2.91
C LEU A 54 12.72 11.65 -4.09
N LYS A 55 12.26 12.17 -5.24
CA LYS A 55 13.13 12.55 -6.38
C LYS A 55 14.19 13.58 -6.03
N LYS A 56 14.01 14.35 -4.96
CA LYS A 56 14.92 15.42 -4.51
C LYS A 56 15.81 14.96 -3.36
N GLU A 57 15.49 13.81 -2.77
CA GLU A 57 16.12 13.31 -1.57
C GLU A 57 17.20 12.26 -1.85
N LYS A 58 18.13 12.14 -0.91
CA LYS A 58 19.08 11.02 -0.86
C LYS A 58 18.50 9.95 0.05
N ILE A 59 18.28 8.76 -0.50
CA ILE A 59 17.68 7.63 0.23
C ILE A 59 18.77 6.65 0.66
N LEU A 60 18.74 6.25 1.93
CA LEU A 60 19.52 5.13 2.46
C LEU A 60 18.56 3.95 2.64
N GLY A 61 18.79 2.88 1.87
CA GLY A 61 17.83 1.77 1.71
C GLY A 61 17.05 1.89 0.39
N SER A 62 15.86 1.29 0.35
CA SER A 62 15.02 1.24 -0.86
C SER A 62 13.57 1.59 -0.55
N VAL A 63 12.94 2.37 -1.43
CA VAL A 63 11.51 2.71 -1.33
C VAL A 63 10.83 2.27 -2.62
N VAL A 64 9.79 1.45 -2.50
CA VAL A 64 8.90 1.08 -3.60
C VAL A 64 7.55 1.71 -3.35
N ILE A 65 7.01 2.41 -4.35
CA ILE A 65 5.69 3.04 -4.26
C ILE A 65 4.82 2.52 -5.41
N ILE A 66 3.66 1.98 -5.05
CA ILE A 66 2.59 1.60 -5.99
C ILE A 66 1.38 2.50 -5.70
N PRO A 67 1.27 3.66 -6.39
CA PRO A 67 0.29 4.68 -6.01
C PRO A 67 -1.15 4.31 -6.37
N VAL A 68 -1.36 3.35 -7.29
CA VAL A 68 -2.68 2.87 -7.68
C VAL A 68 -2.62 1.34 -7.86
N VAL A 69 -3.02 0.61 -6.83
CA VAL A 69 -3.04 -0.87 -6.85
C VAL A 69 -4.22 -1.42 -7.65
N ASN A 70 -5.38 -0.76 -7.62
CA ASN A 70 -6.56 -1.12 -8.41
C ASN A 70 -6.82 -0.08 -9.54
N PRO A 71 -6.07 -0.11 -10.67
CA PRO A 71 -6.23 0.87 -11.75
C PRO A 71 -7.66 0.96 -12.30
N LEU A 72 -8.33 -0.20 -12.46
CA LEU A 72 -9.68 -0.25 -13.02
C LEU A 72 -10.71 0.28 -12.03
N GLY A 73 -10.60 -0.08 -10.75
CA GLY A 73 -11.40 0.51 -9.68
C GLY A 73 -11.19 2.02 -9.59
N PHE A 74 -9.95 2.48 -9.70
CA PHE A 74 -9.62 3.90 -9.66
C PHE A 74 -10.25 4.68 -10.81
N GLN A 75 -10.15 4.16 -12.04
CA GLN A 75 -10.80 4.75 -13.21
C GLN A 75 -12.32 4.77 -13.07
N ALA A 76 -12.91 3.72 -12.49
CA ALA A 76 -14.35 3.61 -12.27
C ALA A 76 -14.85 4.32 -11.00
N ARG A 77 -13.95 4.86 -10.16
CA ARG A 77 -14.24 5.38 -8.81
C ARG A 77 -15.02 4.37 -7.97
N LYS A 78 -14.56 3.12 -7.97
CA LYS A 78 -15.14 2.01 -7.21
C LYS A 78 -14.11 1.43 -6.26
N ARG A 79 -14.59 1.01 -5.09
CA ARG A 79 -13.81 0.26 -4.11
C ARG A 79 -13.23 -1.01 -4.72
N GLU A 80 -14.09 -1.84 -5.31
CA GLU A 80 -13.74 -3.13 -5.88
C GLU A 80 -13.18 -3.02 -7.30
N ASN A 81 -12.54 -4.09 -7.79
CA ASN A 81 -12.22 -4.22 -9.21
C ASN A 81 -13.54 -4.35 -10.01
N PRO A 82 -13.84 -3.45 -10.96
CA PRO A 82 -15.10 -3.50 -11.70
C PRO A 82 -15.23 -4.71 -12.64
N VAL A 83 -14.14 -5.43 -12.93
CA VAL A 83 -14.15 -6.62 -13.80
C VAL A 83 -14.93 -7.77 -13.17
N ASP A 84 -14.77 -7.97 -11.86
CA ASP A 84 -15.31 -9.13 -11.15
C ASP A 84 -15.98 -8.78 -9.80
N GLY A 85 -15.97 -7.50 -9.40
CA GLY A 85 -16.53 -7.05 -8.14
C GLY A 85 -15.73 -7.46 -6.92
N VAL A 86 -14.46 -7.87 -7.08
CA VAL A 86 -13.61 -8.29 -5.96
C VAL A 86 -13.00 -7.09 -5.26
N ASP A 87 -13.18 -7.01 -3.94
CA ASP A 87 -12.38 -6.15 -3.07
C ASP A 87 -10.98 -6.75 -2.93
N LEU A 88 -9.97 -6.08 -3.50
CA LEU A 88 -8.57 -6.54 -3.47
C LEU A 88 -8.07 -6.70 -2.03
N ASN A 89 -8.54 -5.87 -1.10
CA ASN A 89 -8.15 -5.92 0.31
C ASN A 89 -8.84 -7.06 1.09
N ARG A 90 -9.43 -8.04 0.40
CA ARG A 90 -10.03 -9.25 0.98
C ARG A 90 -9.46 -10.55 0.42
N VAL A 91 -8.47 -10.45 -0.48
CA VAL A 91 -8.01 -11.60 -1.27
C VAL A 91 -6.50 -11.76 -1.30
N PHE A 92 -5.73 -10.96 -0.55
CA PHE A 92 -4.32 -11.29 -0.31
C PHE A 92 -4.20 -12.61 0.47
N PRO A 93 -3.11 -13.38 0.31
CA PRO A 93 -1.98 -13.15 -0.60
C PRO A 93 -2.15 -13.77 -2.01
N GLU A 94 -3.00 -14.78 -2.16
CA GLU A 94 -3.10 -15.59 -3.39
C GLU A 94 -3.98 -14.95 -4.48
N GLY A 95 -4.81 -13.98 -4.11
CA GLY A 95 -5.84 -13.40 -4.97
C GLY A 95 -7.05 -14.32 -5.13
N SER A 96 -8.13 -13.74 -5.65
CA SER A 96 -9.26 -14.50 -6.17
C SER A 96 -9.92 -13.73 -7.33
N GLY A 97 -10.93 -14.30 -7.98
CA GLY A 97 -11.65 -13.63 -9.07
C GLY A 97 -11.01 -13.79 -10.45
N SER A 98 -10.93 -12.72 -11.22
CA SER A 98 -10.42 -12.71 -12.58
C SER A 98 -8.89 -12.88 -12.65
N PRO A 99 -8.33 -13.27 -13.81
CA PRO A 99 -6.88 -13.30 -14.00
C PRO A 99 -6.20 -11.95 -13.74
N ILE A 100 -6.86 -10.83 -14.05
CA ILE A 100 -6.34 -9.49 -13.80
C ILE A 100 -6.24 -9.22 -12.30
N THR A 101 -7.31 -9.50 -11.53
CA THR A 101 -7.32 -9.33 -10.07
C THR A 101 -6.25 -10.19 -9.41
N ARG A 102 -6.15 -11.48 -9.76
CA ARG A 102 -5.10 -12.36 -9.22
C ARG A 102 -3.70 -11.84 -9.57
N GLY A 103 -3.47 -11.45 -10.82
CA GLY A 103 -2.17 -10.93 -11.27
C GLY A 103 -1.72 -9.70 -10.49
N ILE A 104 -2.63 -8.74 -10.28
CA ILE A 104 -2.37 -7.54 -9.47
C ILE A 104 -2.03 -7.93 -8.02
N VAL A 105 -2.87 -8.76 -7.39
CA VAL A 105 -2.67 -9.18 -5.99
C VAL A 105 -1.34 -9.92 -5.83
N THR A 106 -1.01 -10.85 -6.72
CA THR A 106 0.26 -11.57 -6.73
C THR A 106 1.44 -10.62 -6.88
N SER A 107 1.40 -9.68 -7.85
CA SER A 107 2.48 -8.71 -8.07
C SER A 107 2.73 -7.80 -6.85
N VAL A 108 1.66 -7.32 -6.20
CA VAL A 108 1.79 -6.51 -4.97
C VAL A 108 2.31 -7.36 -3.81
N TRP A 109 1.85 -8.60 -3.70
CA TRP A 109 2.29 -9.52 -2.66
C TRP A 109 3.79 -9.88 -2.79
N GLU A 110 4.30 -10.07 -4.01
CA GLU A 110 5.73 -10.32 -4.25
C GLU A 110 6.60 -9.12 -3.82
N GLU A 111 6.13 -7.89 -4.04
CA GLU A 111 6.81 -6.69 -3.53
C GLU A 111 6.78 -6.61 -2.00
N ALA A 112 5.67 -7.02 -1.38
CA ALA A 112 5.54 -7.07 0.08
C ALA A 112 6.55 -8.07 0.65
N LEU A 113 6.59 -9.31 0.13
CA LEU A 113 7.54 -10.35 0.53
C LEU A 113 9.01 -9.94 0.38
N SER A 114 9.29 -9.02 -0.54
CA SER A 114 10.65 -8.51 -0.78
C SER A 114 11.03 -7.34 0.14
N SER A 115 10.12 -6.86 1.00
CA SER A 115 10.27 -5.64 1.81
C SER A 115 10.39 -5.93 3.30
N ASN A 116 11.07 -5.07 4.05
CA ASN A 116 11.11 -5.17 5.52
C ASN A 116 9.92 -4.48 6.18
N TYR A 117 9.24 -3.57 5.47
CA TYR A 117 8.09 -2.84 5.97
C TYR A 117 7.05 -2.67 4.86
N VAL A 118 5.77 -2.69 5.23
CA VAL A 118 4.67 -2.30 4.33
C VAL A 118 3.87 -1.17 4.97
N LEU A 119 3.64 -0.11 4.21
CA LEU A 119 2.77 0.99 4.60
C LEU A 119 1.71 1.21 3.54
N ASP A 120 0.46 0.97 3.91
CA ASP A 120 -0.65 1.05 2.97
C ASP A 120 -1.50 2.31 3.24
N LEU A 121 -1.75 3.11 2.20
CA LEU A 121 -2.42 4.40 2.32
C LEU A 121 -3.89 4.25 1.92
N HIS A 122 -4.76 4.36 2.92
CA HIS A 122 -6.21 4.24 2.79
C HIS A 122 -6.93 5.54 3.21
N CYS A 123 -8.26 5.51 3.09
CA CYS A 123 -9.11 6.56 3.64
C CYS A 123 -10.27 5.98 4.47
N ALA A 124 -10.58 6.60 5.61
CA ALA A 124 -11.64 6.17 6.53
C ALA A 124 -12.98 6.90 6.31
N GLY A 125 -13.18 7.54 5.16
CA GLY A 125 -14.37 8.31 4.84
C GLY A 125 -14.26 9.81 5.18
N ILE A 126 -15.18 10.62 4.66
CA ILE A 126 -15.14 12.10 4.75
C ILE A 126 -15.38 12.67 6.15
N TYR A 127 -15.93 11.88 7.08
CA TYR A 127 -16.21 12.30 8.46
C TYR A 127 -15.25 11.65 9.48
N SER A 128 -14.16 11.06 8.99
CA SER A 128 -13.16 10.42 9.84
C SER A 128 -12.11 11.40 10.36
N TYR A 129 -11.30 10.90 11.29
CA TYR A 129 -10.02 11.48 11.67
C TYR A 129 -8.89 10.69 11.02
N GLN A 130 -7.71 11.30 10.91
CA GLN A 130 -6.53 10.59 10.44
C GLN A 130 -5.89 9.76 11.56
N TYR A 131 -5.64 8.48 11.31
CA TYR A 131 -5.01 7.56 12.27
C TYR A 131 -4.19 6.46 11.58
N ILE A 132 -3.33 5.80 12.35
CA ILE A 132 -2.65 4.58 11.93
C ILE A 132 -3.50 3.39 12.39
N LEU A 133 -3.78 2.43 11.51
CA LEU A 133 -4.40 1.15 11.86
C LEU A 133 -3.35 0.04 11.80
N ALA A 134 -3.19 -0.69 12.90
CA ALA A 134 -2.12 -1.70 13.04
C ALA A 134 -2.49 -2.80 14.05
N LEU A 135 -1.79 -3.94 14.02
CA LEU A 135 -1.82 -4.96 15.09
C LEU A 135 -0.69 -4.73 16.09
N HIS A 136 -0.67 -3.54 16.70
CA HIS A 136 0.47 -3.07 17.49
C HIS A 136 0.44 -3.57 18.94
N LYS A 137 -0.69 -4.12 19.42
CA LYS A 137 -0.78 -4.75 20.74
C LYS A 137 -0.33 -6.21 20.71
N GLU A 138 -0.53 -6.89 19.58
CA GLU A 138 -0.16 -8.29 19.41
C GLU A 138 1.27 -8.46 18.90
N PHE A 139 1.74 -7.58 18.01
CA PHE A 139 3.05 -7.72 17.36
C PHE A 139 4.00 -6.59 17.76
N GLU A 140 5.00 -6.89 18.59
CA GLU A 140 5.99 -5.90 19.06
C GLU A 140 6.81 -5.29 17.89
N ALA A 141 7.06 -6.07 16.83
CA ALA A 141 7.72 -5.55 15.64
C ALA A 141 6.87 -4.49 14.91
N VAL A 142 5.54 -4.66 14.90
CA VAL A 142 4.59 -3.68 14.35
C VAL A 142 4.55 -2.44 15.22
N LYS A 143 4.50 -2.59 16.54
CA LYS A 143 4.58 -1.48 17.50
C LYS A 143 5.84 -0.63 17.30
N ASN A 144 7.00 -1.29 17.15
CA ASN A 144 8.28 -0.64 16.86
C ASN A 144 8.34 0.01 15.47
N PHE A 145 7.53 -0.46 14.52
CA PHE A 145 7.42 0.16 13.20
C PHE A 145 6.57 1.43 13.27
N VAL A 146 5.35 1.35 13.82
CA VAL A 146 4.44 2.50 13.88
C VAL A 146 4.95 3.62 14.79
N SER A 147 5.78 3.30 15.81
CA SER A 147 6.41 4.32 16.67
C SER A 147 7.41 5.23 15.93
N LYS A 148 7.83 4.85 14.72
CA LYS A 148 8.71 5.66 13.85
C LYS A 148 7.92 6.64 12.98
N ILE A 149 6.60 6.46 12.89
CA ILE A 149 5.72 7.33 12.12
C ILE A 149 5.28 8.46 13.07
N PRO A 150 5.44 9.74 12.71
CA PRO A 150 5.15 10.87 13.59
C PRO A 150 3.64 11.16 13.66
N TRP A 151 2.82 10.14 13.94
CA TRP A 151 1.38 10.25 14.10
C TRP A 151 0.97 9.81 15.51
N GLU A 152 0.12 10.61 16.17
CA GLU A 152 -0.22 10.38 17.58
C GLU A 152 -1.24 9.25 17.78
N ILE A 153 -2.16 9.09 16.83
CA ILE A 153 -3.28 8.16 16.98
C ILE A 153 -2.97 6.85 16.27
N VAL A 154 -2.78 5.79 17.05
CA VAL A 154 -2.66 4.41 16.58
C VAL A 154 -3.85 3.60 17.11
N VAL A 155 -4.61 3.00 16.20
CA VAL A 155 -5.78 2.18 16.47
C VAL A 155 -5.41 0.71 16.26
N GLU A 156 -5.81 -0.14 17.21
CA GLU A 156 -5.64 -1.59 17.08
C GLU A 156 -6.67 -2.15 16.08
N SER A 157 -6.18 -2.87 15.08
CA SER A 157 -7.01 -3.57 14.09
C SER A 157 -7.70 -4.81 14.68
N SER A 158 -8.83 -5.20 14.11
CA SER A 158 -9.50 -6.47 14.41
C SER A 158 -8.86 -7.69 13.74
N GLY A 159 -7.83 -7.50 12.90
CA GLY A 159 -7.07 -8.60 12.32
C GLY A 159 -7.75 -9.35 11.17
N LEU A 160 -8.58 -8.67 10.36
CA LEU A 160 -9.33 -9.32 9.28
C LEU A 160 -8.38 -9.87 8.19
N ARG A 161 -8.41 -11.20 8.00
CA ARG A 161 -7.60 -11.90 6.99
C ARG A 161 -7.96 -11.47 5.57
N GLY A 162 -6.99 -11.57 4.66
CA GLY A 162 -7.14 -11.15 3.26
C GLY A 162 -6.72 -9.69 2.98
N GLN A 163 -6.41 -8.91 4.02
CA GLN A 163 -5.87 -7.55 3.89
C GLN A 163 -4.34 -7.58 3.70
N LEU A 164 -3.80 -6.71 2.84
CA LEU A 164 -2.36 -6.68 2.54
C LEU A 164 -1.51 -6.58 3.83
N PHE A 165 -1.79 -5.59 4.68
CA PHE A 165 -0.99 -5.38 5.89
C PHE A 165 -1.15 -6.51 6.91
N ILE A 166 -2.35 -7.11 7.03
CA ILE A 166 -2.60 -8.23 7.94
C ILE A 166 -1.81 -9.45 7.49
N GLU A 167 -1.89 -9.79 6.20
CA GLU A 167 -1.17 -10.93 5.64
C GLU A 167 0.34 -10.75 5.77
N ALA A 168 0.85 -9.54 5.48
CA ALA A 168 2.26 -9.20 5.63
C ALA A 168 2.75 -9.34 7.08
N ILE A 169 1.97 -8.88 8.07
CA ILE A 169 2.31 -9.04 9.50
C ILE A 169 2.47 -10.52 9.87
N HIS A 170 1.58 -11.38 9.41
CA HIS A 170 1.59 -12.80 9.77
C HIS A 170 2.74 -13.59 9.15
N VAL A 171 3.35 -13.08 8.07
CA VAL A 171 4.60 -13.63 7.51
C VAL A 171 5.84 -12.92 8.03
N GLY A 172 5.70 -12.08 9.07
CA GLY A 172 6.81 -11.47 9.78
C GLY A 172 7.26 -10.11 9.27
N ILE A 173 6.46 -9.45 8.42
CA ILE A 173 6.77 -8.11 7.87
C ILE A 173 5.95 -7.06 8.62
N PRO A 174 6.57 -6.21 9.46
CA PRO A 174 5.87 -5.15 10.16
C PRO A 174 5.15 -4.22 9.19
N SER A 175 3.84 -4.11 9.36
CA SER A 175 2.98 -3.40 8.41
C SER A 175 1.92 -2.58 9.12
N ALA A 176 1.45 -1.52 8.47
CA ALA A 176 0.38 -0.68 8.98
C ALA A 176 -0.39 -0.01 7.84
N ILE A 177 -1.60 0.44 8.15
CA ILE A 177 -2.37 1.34 7.28
C ILE A 177 -2.30 2.75 7.85
N ILE A 178 -2.19 3.77 7.00
CA ILE A 178 -2.57 5.14 7.34
C ILE A 178 -3.96 5.39 6.77
N GLU A 179 -4.91 5.65 7.65
CA GLU A 179 -6.26 6.05 7.30
C GLU A 179 -6.32 7.58 7.27
N THR A 180 -6.60 8.13 6.09
CA THR A 180 -6.75 9.58 5.88
C THR A 180 -8.22 9.99 5.71
N VAL A 181 -8.49 11.28 5.86
CA VAL A 181 -9.82 11.81 5.58
C VAL A 181 -10.06 11.83 4.07
N GLY A 182 -11.15 11.23 3.62
CA GLY A 182 -11.53 11.14 2.22
C GLY A 182 -12.13 9.80 1.84
N GLY A 183 -12.51 9.63 0.58
CA GLY A 183 -13.09 8.37 0.08
C GLY A 183 -14.42 7.99 0.76
N GLN A 184 -14.83 6.73 0.61
CA GLN A 184 -16.06 6.20 1.21
C GLN A 184 -15.87 5.25 2.41
N GLY A 185 -14.63 4.86 2.74
CA GLY A 185 -14.33 3.95 3.88
C GLY A 185 -14.71 2.50 3.60
#